data_AF-A0A917REH7-F1
#
_entry.id   AF-A0A917REH7-F1
#
_cell.length_a   1.000
_cell.length_b   1.000
_cell.length_c   1.000
_cell.angle_alpha   90.00
_cell.angle_beta   90.00
_cell.angle_gamma   90.00
#
_symmetry.space_group_name_H-M   'P 1'
#
loop_
_entity.id
_entity.type
_entity.pdbx_description
1 polymer ?
#
loop_
_entity_poly.entity_id
_entity_poly.type
_entity_poly.pdbx_seq_one_letter_code
_entity_poly.pdbx_strand_id
1 'polypeptide(L)'
;MAVKRFPYLLGHGEIASLYEVERQTSQLWKTRGVLGEPDIVISGNPYWLLPTVLGLAEDGAREVSPERLKEYKAGIADGYTANDSADLPPIVGLKEIPWIFGKKYMDVYQWRVRRSFVPEDAMISGSPLWLLDTVLQDAEQRGRAIVQEGIDRIRAGEREQIKPRGRKPSAEPKPTPPPLPEARTFRPGEHTAQDVAAFAAELLDSGLSLTVRPKR
;
A
#
# COMPACT_ATOMS: atom_id res chain seq x y z
N MET A 1 -13.95 26.80 4.18
CA MET A 1 -13.17 25.98 3.23
C MET A 1 -13.18 24.55 3.75
N ALA A 2 -13.49 23.56 2.91
CA ALA A 2 -13.49 22.17 3.36
C ALA A 2 -12.06 21.74 3.70
N VAL A 3 -11.84 21.26 4.92
CA VAL A 3 -10.57 20.64 5.32
C VAL A 3 -10.40 19.40 4.45
N LYS A 4 -9.50 19.45 3.47
CA LYS A 4 -9.24 18.31 2.58
C LYS A 4 -8.40 17.31 3.36
N ARG A 5 -8.99 16.16 3.62
CA ARG A 5 -8.46 15.07 4.44
C ARG A 5 -7.74 14.07 3.54
N PHE A 6 -6.71 13.40 4.06
CA PHE A 6 -5.99 12.37 3.29
C PHE A 6 -6.73 11.01 3.40
N PRO A 7 -6.96 10.28 2.31
CA PRO A 7 -7.62 8.98 2.37
C PRO A 7 -6.70 7.90 2.94
N TYR A 8 -7.27 6.89 3.60
CA TYR A 8 -6.52 5.71 4.04
C TYR A 8 -6.08 4.87 2.82
N LEU A 9 -4.87 5.17 2.33
CA LEU A 9 -4.18 4.42 1.28
C LEU A 9 -3.09 3.53 1.86
N LEU A 10 -2.99 2.31 1.33
CA LEU A 10 -2.05 1.31 1.79
C LEU A 10 -1.14 0.90 0.65
N GLY A 11 0.17 0.92 0.89
CA GLY A 11 1.11 0.20 0.07
C GLY A 11 1.44 -1.15 0.68
N HIS A 12 2.39 -1.87 0.07
CA HIS A 12 2.81 -3.19 0.55
C HIS A 12 3.31 -3.21 2.01
N GLY A 13 3.92 -2.12 2.49
CA GLY A 13 4.39 -2.02 3.88
C GLY A 13 3.24 -1.95 4.88
N GLU A 14 2.21 -1.14 4.58
CA GLU A 14 1.01 -1.03 5.43
C GLU A 14 0.23 -2.34 5.42
N ILE A 15 0.05 -2.96 4.25
CA ILE A 15 -0.63 -4.26 4.13
C ILE A 15 0.12 -5.33 4.95
N ALA A 16 1.44 -5.40 4.81
CA ALA A 16 2.26 -6.33 5.56
C ALA A 16 2.14 -6.12 7.08
N SER A 17 2.14 -4.87 7.54
CA SER A 17 1.92 -4.52 8.94
C SER A 17 0.52 -4.95 9.43
N LEU A 18 -0.54 -4.66 8.67
CA LEU A 18 -1.91 -5.01 9.05
C LEU A 18 -2.14 -6.51 9.19
N TYR A 19 -1.54 -7.31 8.32
CA TYR A 19 -1.68 -8.77 8.36
C TYR A 19 -0.57 -9.47 9.16
N GLU A 20 0.33 -8.71 9.78
CA GLU A 20 1.49 -9.22 10.53
C GLU A 20 2.33 -10.23 9.71
N VAL A 21 2.55 -9.90 8.44
CA VAL A 21 3.36 -10.68 7.50
C VAL A 21 4.56 -9.87 7.02
N GLU A 22 5.51 -10.55 6.39
CA GLU A 22 6.62 -9.88 5.71
C GLU A 22 6.18 -9.11 4.47
N ARG A 23 6.89 -8.02 4.14
CA ARG A 23 6.56 -7.17 2.97
C ARG A 23 6.54 -7.95 1.67
N GLN A 24 7.43 -8.93 1.50
CA GLN A 24 7.50 -9.79 0.33
C GLN A 24 6.23 -10.63 0.17
N THR A 25 5.55 -10.98 1.27
CA THR A 25 4.29 -11.73 1.23
C THR A 25 3.17 -10.93 0.58
N SER A 26 3.04 -9.63 0.92
CA SER A 26 2.09 -8.73 0.27
C SER A 26 2.38 -8.56 -1.23
N GLN A 27 3.66 -8.48 -1.62
CA GLN A 27 4.04 -8.45 -3.04
C GLN A 27 3.68 -9.76 -3.75
N LEU A 28 3.90 -10.89 -3.10
CA LEU A 28 3.57 -12.21 -3.63
C LEU A 28 2.05 -12.35 -3.81
N TRP A 29 1.24 -11.86 -2.87
CA TRP A 29 -0.22 -11.83 -2.99
C TRP A 29 -0.66 -11.09 -4.25
N LYS A 30 -0.05 -9.94 -4.56
CA LYS A 30 -0.32 -9.24 -5.83
C LYS A 30 0.00 -10.11 -7.03
N THR A 31 1.20 -10.70 -7.07
CA THR A 31 1.63 -11.52 -8.22
C THR A 31 0.83 -12.81 -8.40
N ARG A 32 0.16 -13.28 -7.35
CA ARG A 32 -0.69 -14.48 -7.35
C ARG A 32 -2.18 -14.17 -7.52
N GLY A 33 -2.54 -12.90 -7.71
CA GLY A 33 -3.94 -12.45 -7.85
C GLY A 33 -4.76 -12.53 -6.56
N VAL A 34 -4.12 -12.74 -5.41
CA VAL A 34 -4.77 -12.71 -4.09
C VAL A 34 -5.06 -11.26 -3.69
N LEU A 35 -4.08 -10.39 -3.86
CA LEU A 35 -4.28 -8.94 -3.80
C LEU A 35 -4.55 -8.47 -5.23
N GLY A 36 -5.73 -7.88 -5.45
CA GLY A 36 -6.15 -7.41 -6.76
C GLY A 36 -5.27 -6.27 -7.32
N GLU A 37 -5.66 -5.76 -8.49
CA GLU A 37 -5.02 -4.57 -9.05
C GLU A 37 -5.10 -3.38 -8.08
N PRO A 38 -4.09 -2.49 -8.07
CA PRO A 38 -4.11 -1.32 -7.21
C PRO A 38 -5.23 -0.36 -7.60
N ASP A 39 -5.91 0.20 -6.61
CA ASP A 39 -6.94 1.23 -6.82
C ASP A 39 -6.33 2.52 -7.41
N ILE A 40 -5.06 2.81 -7.08
CA ILE A 40 -4.33 3.93 -7.65
C ILE A 40 -2.83 3.66 -7.73
N VAL A 41 -2.17 4.23 -8.74
CA VAL A 41 -0.71 4.26 -8.85
C VAL A 41 -0.24 5.71 -8.77
N ILE A 42 0.71 6.00 -7.87
CA ILE A 42 1.26 7.36 -7.68
C ILE A 42 2.79 7.27 -7.66
N SER A 43 3.47 8.09 -8.47
CA SER A 43 4.92 8.00 -8.63
C SER A 43 5.39 6.57 -8.92
N GLY A 44 4.59 5.81 -9.68
CA GLY A 44 4.79 4.41 -10.05
C GLY A 44 4.75 3.38 -8.91
N ASN A 45 4.32 3.77 -7.70
CA ASN A 45 4.04 2.85 -6.61
C ASN A 45 2.55 2.50 -6.58
N PRO A 46 2.19 1.21 -6.37
CA PRO A 46 0.80 0.78 -6.24
C PRO A 46 0.25 1.05 -4.84
N TYR A 47 -1.00 1.51 -4.78
CA TYR A 47 -1.74 1.73 -3.54
C TYR A 47 -3.15 1.16 -3.64
N TRP A 48 -3.65 0.68 -2.51
CA TRP A 48 -5.00 0.15 -2.37
C TRP A 48 -5.77 0.97 -1.32
N LEU A 49 -7.08 1.05 -1.50
CA LEU A 49 -8.00 1.59 -0.51
C LEU A 49 -8.08 0.64 0.69
N LEU A 50 -8.33 1.22 1.88
CA LEU A 50 -8.52 0.42 3.08
C LEU A 50 -9.59 -0.69 2.93
N PRO A 51 -10.79 -0.44 2.38
CA PRO A 51 -11.79 -1.50 2.19
C PRO A 51 -11.29 -2.64 1.29
N THR A 52 -10.60 -2.31 0.19
CA THR A 52 -9.99 -3.30 -0.73
C THR A 52 -9.03 -4.22 0.02
N VAL A 53 -8.20 -3.67 0.90
CA VAL A 53 -7.27 -4.46 1.71
C VAL A 53 -8.00 -5.30 2.76
N LEU A 54 -8.96 -4.73 3.48
CA LEU A 54 -9.72 -5.46 4.50
C LEU A 54 -10.52 -6.62 3.90
N GLY A 55 -10.96 -6.51 2.64
CA GLY A 55 -11.62 -7.57 1.88
C GLY A 55 -10.82 -8.87 1.78
N LEU A 56 -9.48 -8.82 1.90
CA LEU A 56 -8.64 -10.04 1.87
C LEU A 56 -8.86 -10.97 3.08
N ALA A 57 -9.53 -10.48 4.13
CA ALA A 57 -9.87 -11.25 5.32
C ALA A 57 -11.29 -11.85 5.26
N GLU A 58 -12.11 -11.52 4.26
CA GLU A 58 -13.51 -11.98 4.17
C GLU A 58 -13.63 -13.50 4.00
N ASP A 59 -12.64 -14.14 3.37
CA ASP A 59 -12.56 -15.59 3.20
C ASP A 59 -12.15 -16.34 4.48
N GLY A 60 -11.80 -15.61 5.56
CA GLY A 60 -11.35 -16.17 6.83
C GLY A 60 -9.94 -16.78 6.79
N ALA A 61 -9.27 -16.81 5.63
CA ALA A 61 -7.92 -17.36 5.51
C ALA A 61 -6.83 -16.39 6.01
N ARG A 62 -7.18 -15.11 6.21
CA ARG A 62 -6.29 -14.05 6.68
C ARG A 62 -6.96 -13.24 7.77
N GLU A 63 -6.15 -12.78 8.72
CA GLU A 63 -6.62 -11.99 9.84
C GLU A 63 -5.92 -10.64 9.84
N VAL A 64 -6.72 -9.56 9.93
CA VAL A 64 -6.20 -8.20 10.13
C VAL A 64 -6.00 -7.97 11.62
N SER A 65 -4.82 -7.53 12.02
CA SER A 65 -4.56 -7.10 13.39
C SER A 65 -5.33 -5.81 13.70
N PRO A 66 -6.30 -5.83 14.64
CA PRO A 66 -7.08 -4.64 15.00
C PRO A 66 -6.22 -3.54 15.62
N GLU A 67 -5.16 -3.94 16.34
CA GLU A 67 -4.18 -3.03 16.93
C GLU A 67 -3.41 -2.28 15.83
N ARG A 68 -2.85 -3.01 14.86
CA ARG A 68 -2.14 -2.41 13.72
C ARG A 68 -3.04 -1.51 12.88
N LEU A 69 -4.31 -1.89 12.69
CA LEU A 69 -5.28 -1.06 11.99
C LEU A 69 -5.53 0.27 12.73
N LYS A 70 -5.66 0.22 14.05
CA LYS A 70 -5.82 1.42 14.89
C LYS A 70 -4.58 2.31 14.83
N GLU A 71 -3.38 1.73 14.96
CA GLU A 71 -2.10 2.45 14.85
C GLU A 71 -1.95 3.13 13.48
N TYR A 72 -2.23 2.39 12.40
CA TYR A 72 -2.17 2.93 11.03
C TYR A 72 -3.12 4.12 10.85
N LYS A 73 -4.37 4.00 11.28
CA LYS A 73 -5.34 5.10 11.19
C LYS A 73 -4.91 6.32 12.01
N ALA A 74 -4.37 6.10 13.22
CA ALA A 74 -3.86 7.19 14.05
C ALA A 74 -2.64 7.90 13.44
N GLY A 75 -1.90 7.22 12.55
CA GLY A 75 -0.76 7.80 11.83
C GLY A 75 -1.14 8.79 10.72
N ILE A 76 -2.41 8.82 10.29
CA ILE A 76 -2.90 9.75 9.27
C ILE A 76 -3.92 10.68 9.92
N ALA A 77 -3.48 11.89 10.26
CA ALA A 77 -4.32 12.88 10.90
C ALA A 77 -5.58 13.19 10.07
N ASP A 78 -6.74 13.11 10.71
CA ASP A 78 -8.05 13.31 10.09
C ASP A 78 -8.31 12.43 8.85
N GLY A 79 -7.64 11.28 8.75
CA GLY A 79 -7.78 10.38 7.62
C GLY A 79 -9.21 9.86 7.45
N TYR A 80 -9.59 9.55 6.21
CA TYR A 80 -10.94 9.03 5.92
C TYR A 80 -10.90 7.76 5.06
N THR A 81 -11.94 6.94 5.19
CA THR A 81 -12.12 5.76 4.35
C THR A 81 -12.78 6.17 3.05
N ALA A 82 -12.08 5.98 1.92
CA ALA A 82 -12.68 6.04 0.59
C ALA A 82 -13.09 4.63 0.15
N ASN A 83 -14.27 4.51 -0.46
CA ASN A 83 -14.80 3.23 -0.93
C ASN A 83 -14.56 3.01 -2.43
N ASP A 84 -14.38 4.09 -3.19
CA ASP A 84 -14.07 4.07 -4.62
C ASP A 84 -12.84 4.94 -4.92
N SER A 85 -12.01 4.47 -5.84
CA SER A 85 -10.90 5.22 -6.43
C SER A 85 -11.33 6.53 -7.08
N ALA A 86 -12.56 6.61 -7.61
CA ALA A 86 -13.13 7.81 -8.20
C ALA A 86 -13.39 8.92 -7.16
N ASP A 87 -13.54 8.56 -5.89
CA ASP A 87 -13.75 9.51 -4.78
C ASP A 87 -12.43 10.07 -4.23
N LEU A 88 -11.28 9.61 -4.74
CA LEU A 88 -9.98 10.06 -4.26
C LEU A 88 -9.72 11.50 -4.74
N PRO A 89 -9.26 12.40 -3.84
CA PRO A 89 -8.73 13.67 -4.28
C PRO A 89 -7.51 13.43 -5.17
N PRO A 90 -7.12 14.41 -6.01
CA PRO A 90 -5.86 14.32 -6.73
C PRO A 90 -4.69 14.24 -5.73
N ILE A 91 -4.05 13.08 -5.67
CA ILE A 91 -2.87 12.82 -4.83
C ILE A 91 -1.65 12.73 -5.74
N VAL A 92 -0.55 13.32 -5.28
CA VAL A 92 0.72 13.40 -6.00
C VAL A 92 1.85 12.86 -5.14
N GLY A 93 2.79 12.18 -5.78
CA GLY A 93 4.05 11.80 -5.16
C GLY A 93 5.17 12.71 -5.64
N LEU A 94 6.36 12.49 -5.09
CA LEU A 94 7.52 13.36 -5.33
C LEU A 94 7.90 13.49 -6.82
N LYS A 95 7.56 12.51 -7.66
CA LYS A 95 7.89 12.54 -9.10
C LYS A 95 6.91 13.36 -9.93
N GLU A 96 5.67 13.55 -9.47
CA GLU A 96 4.69 14.38 -10.15
C GLU A 96 4.85 15.88 -9.81
N ILE A 97 5.39 16.22 -8.63
CA ILE A 97 5.62 17.61 -8.20
C ILE A 97 6.42 18.46 -9.23
N PRO A 98 7.49 17.96 -9.88
CA PRO A 98 8.17 18.63 -10.98
C PRO A 98 7.24 19.18 -12.08
N TRP A 99 6.17 18.46 -12.41
CA TRP A 99 5.22 18.88 -13.43
C TRP A 99 4.44 20.13 -12.99
N ILE A 100 4.12 20.25 -11.70
CA ILE A 100 3.40 21.38 -11.12
C ILE A 100 4.25 22.65 -11.16
N PHE A 101 5.56 22.55 -10.90
CA PHE A 101 6.45 23.72 -10.77
C PHE A 101 7.31 24.00 -12.01
N GLY A 102 7.26 23.15 -13.04
CA GLY A 102 8.16 23.23 -14.19
C GLY A 102 9.63 23.12 -13.78
N LYS A 103 9.93 22.26 -12.79
CA LYS A 103 11.28 22.08 -12.22
C LYS A 103 11.82 20.69 -12.53
N LYS A 104 13.11 20.47 -12.23
CA LYS A 104 13.68 19.13 -12.27
C LYS A 104 13.37 18.40 -10.97
N TYR A 105 13.30 17.07 -11.03
CA TYR A 105 13.13 16.22 -9.85
C TYR A 105 14.10 16.57 -8.71
N MET A 106 15.37 16.80 -9.03
CA MET A 106 16.39 17.11 -8.02
C MET A 106 16.15 18.45 -7.30
N ASP A 107 15.53 19.44 -7.96
CA ASP A 107 15.22 20.72 -7.33
C ASP A 107 14.16 20.53 -6.25
N VAL A 108 13.08 19.83 -6.59
CA VAL A 108 11.99 19.52 -5.65
C VAL A 108 12.46 18.61 -4.53
N TYR A 109 13.27 17.60 -4.84
CA TYR A 109 13.88 16.72 -3.84
C TYR A 109 14.69 17.52 -2.81
N GLN A 110 15.50 18.48 -3.27
CA GLN A 110 16.25 19.36 -2.38
C GLN A 110 15.34 20.24 -1.52
N TRP A 111 14.23 20.75 -2.07
CA TRP A 111 13.27 21.53 -1.28
C TRP A 111 12.70 20.70 -0.13
N ARG A 112 12.31 19.45 -0.40
CA ARG A 112 11.83 18.53 0.64
C ARG A 112 12.89 18.25 1.71
N VAL A 113 14.11 17.87 1.30
CA VAL A 113 15.19 17.54 2.25
C VAL A 113 15.57 18.74 3.12
N ARG A 114 15.58 19.94 2.54
CA ARG A 114 15.87 21.19 3.26
C ARG A 114 14.67 21.74 4.03
N ARG A 115 13.53 21.04 4.03
CA ARG A 115 12.26 21.47 4.65
C ARG A 115 11.80 22.85 4.17
N SER A 116 12.14 23.21 2.94
CA SER A 116 11.63 24.41 2.27
C SER A 116 10.42 24.11 1.38
N PHE A 117 9.88 22.90 1.45
CA PHE A 117 8.60 22.48 0.87
C PHE A 117 7.61 22.17 1.99
N VAL A 118 6.31 22.18 1.68
CA VAL A 118 5.28 21.72 2.63
C VAL A 118 5.53 20.26 3.04
N PRO A 119 5.36 19.90 4.33
CA PRO A 119 5.41 18.52 4.77
C PRO A 119 4.46 17.62 3.98
N GLU A 120 4.82 16.35 3.79
CA GLU A 120 3.91 15.35 3.24
C GLU A 120 2.64 15.18 4.08
N ASP A 121 1.51 15.02 3.39
CA ASP A 121 0.22 14.70 4.04
C ASP A 121 0.22 13.25 4.56
N ALA A 122 0.97 12.35 3.90
CA ALA A 122 1.18 11.00 4.36
C ALA A 122 2.51 10.39 3.87
N MET A 123 3.06 9.47 4.66
CA MET A 123 4.18 8.60 4.29
C MET A 123 3.69 7.17 4.18
N ILE A 124 3.53 6.66 2.95
CA ILE A 124 2.97 5.33 2.70
C ILE A 124 4.03 4.45 2.05
N SER A 125 4.39 3.35 2.71
CA SER A 125 5.41 2.38 2.24
C SER A 125 6.77 3.03 1.91
N GLY A 126 7.13 4.08 2.64
CA GLY A 126 8.35 4.86 2.44
C GLY A 126 8.29 5.89 1.30
N SER A 127 7.10 6.11 0.72
CA SER A 127 6.87 7.12 -0.31
C SER A 127 6.11 8.31 0.27
N PRO A 128 6.65 9.54 0.14
CA PRO A 128 5.94 10.73 0.58
C PRO A 128 4.85 11.10 -0.44
N LEU A 129 3.65 11.38 0.06
CA LEU A 129 2.47 11.72 -0.72
C LEU A 129 1.88 13.05 -0.22
N TRP A 130 1.34 13.82 -1.16
CA TRP A 130 0.61 15.05 -0.89
C TRP A 130 -0.74 15.05 -1.61
N LEU A 131 -1.72 15.73 -1.03
CA LEU A 131 -2.85 16.24 -1.77
C LEU A 131 -2.36 17.33 -2.72
N LEU A 132 -2.86 17.33 -3.96
CA LEU A 132 -2.53 18.38 -4.92
C LEU A 132 -2.84 19.77 -4.36
N ASP A 133 -3.95 19.93 -3.64
CA ASP A 133 -4.33 21.20 -3.04
C ASP A 133 -3.35 21.68 -1.98
N THR A 134 -2.79 20.78 -1.15
CA THR A 134 -1.74 21.11 -0.18
C THR A 134 -0.53 21.70 -0.88
N VAL A 135 -0.14 21.13 -2.03
CA VAL A 135 0.98 21.62 -2.86
C VAL A 135 0.67 22.98 -3.48
N LEU A 136 -0.54 23.17 -4.01
CA LEU A 136 -0.96 24.44 -4.60
C LEU A 136 -1.04 25.56 -3.57
N GLN A 137 -1.52 25.25 -2.37
CA GLN A 137 -1.55 26.20 -1.26
C GLN A 137 -0.12 26.60 -0.82
N ASP A 138 0.82 25.66 -0.72
CA ASP A 138 2.23 25.97 -0.44
C ASP A 138 2.85 26.83 -1.55
N ALA A 139 2.51 26.54 -2.81
CA ALA A 139 2.97 27.33 -3.95
C ALA A 139 2.51 28.79 -3.84
N GLU A 140 1.22 29.00 -3.54
CA GLU A 140 0.64 30.33 -3.32
C GLU A 140 1.30 31.04 -2.15
N GLN A 141 1.38 30.41 -0.97
CA GLN A 141 1.97 30.99 0.24
C GLN A 141 3.42 31.41 0.06
N ARG A 142 4.17 30.70 -0.79
CA ARG A 142 5.58 30.98 -1.07
C ARG A 142 5.80 31.79 -2.35
N GLY A 143 4.75 32.19 -3.05
CA GLY A 143 4.84 32.93 -4.32
C GLY A 143 5.56 32.16 -5.44
N ARG A 144 5.41 30.83 -5.48
CA ARG A 144 6.02 29.99 -6.53
C ARG A 144 5.13 29.95 -7.77
N ALA A 145 5.76 30.10 -8.93
CA ALA A 145 5.09 29.88 -10.20
C ALA A 145 4.66 28.41 -10.36
N ILE A 146 3.44 28.22 -10.88
CA ILE A 146 2.86 26.92 -11.22
C ILE A 146 2.70 26.78 -12.73
N VAL A 147 2.72 25.54 -13.21
CA VAL A 147 2.50 25.17 -14.61
C VAL A 147 1.14 24.49 -14.71
N GLN A 148 0.18 25.19 -15.32
CA GLN A 148 -1.20 24.71 -15.41
C GLN A 148 -1.33 23.38 -16.15
N GLU A 149 -0.56 23.20 -17.23
CA GLU A 149 -0.52 21.93 -17.98
C GLU A 149 -0.15 20.75 -17.07
N GLY A 150 0.83 20.90 -16.17
CA GLY A 150 1.21 19.84 -15.24
C GLY A 150 0.09 19.50 -14.25
N ILE A 151 -0.66 20.49 -13.80
CA ILE A 151 -1.82 20.33 -12.92
C ILE A 151 -2.94 19.57 -13.64
N ASP A 152 -3.23 19.94 -14.88
CA ASP A 152 -4.29 19.33 -15.68
C ASP A 152 -3.97 17.86 -15.98
N ARG A 153 -2.71 17.55 -16.29
CA ARG A 153 -2.23 16.16 -16.45
C ARG A 153 -2.48 15.32 -15.19
N ILE A 154 -2.14 15.85 -14.01
CA ILE A 154 -2.37 15.16 -12.72
C ILE A 154 -3.86 14.90 -12.49
N ARG A 155 -4.71 15.89 -12.75
CA ARG A 155 -6.17 15.79 -12.61
C ARG A 155 -6.80 14.83 -13.61
N ALA A 156 -6.24 14.74 -14.81
CA ALA A 156 -6.62 13.75 -15.82
C ALA A 156 -6.17 12.32 -15.46
N GLY A 157 -5.47 12.14 -14.34
CA GLY A 157 -4.99 10.83 -13.89
C GLY A 157 -3.65 10.41 -14.52
N GLU A 158 -2.97 11.30 -15.25
CA GLU A 158 -1.62 11.00 -15.75
C GLU A 158 -0.64 10.84 -14.59
N ARG A 159 0.28 9.89 -14.74
CA ARG A 159 1.29 9.55 -13.74
C ARG A 159 2.64 9.37 -14.41
N GLU A 160 3.71 9.66 -13.67
CA GLU A 160 5.07 9.46 -14.19
C GLU A 160 5.26 7.97 -14.47
N GLN A 161 5.48 7.62 -15.73
CA GLN A 161 5.73 6.23 -16.12
C GLN A 161 7.10 5.80 -15.62
N ILE A 162 7.12 5.01 -14.54
CA ILE A 162 8.33 4.30 -14.18
C ILE A 162 8.54 3.18 -15.20
N LYS A 163 9.60 3.29 -16.00
CA LYS A 163 10.09 2.15 -16.78
C LYS A 163 10.27 0.96 -15.83
N PRO A 164 9.64 -0.19 -16.07
CA PRO A 164 9.76 -1.33 -15.19
C PRO A 164 11.25 -1.68 -15.03
N ARG A 165 11.77 -1.56 -13.81
CA ARG A 165 13.09 -2.06 -13.49
C ARG A 165 12.98 -3.58 -13.37
N GLY A 166 13.34 -4.28 -14.44
CA GLY A 166 13.45 -5.73 -14.47
C GLY A 166 12.29 -6.45 -15.17
N ARG A 167 12.67 -7.59 -15.78
CA ARG A 167 11.96 -8.59 -16.59
C ARG A 167 10.48 -8.33 -16.94
N LYS A 168 10.18 -8.36 -18.25
CA LYS A 168 8.82 -8.42 -18.81
C LYS A 168 7.94 -9.36 -17.97
N PRO A 169 6.71 -8.96 -17.60
CA PRO A 169 5.77 -9.88 -16.97
C PRO A 169 5.64 -11.11 -17.87
N SER A 170 5.78 -12.29 -17.28
CA SER A 170 5.48 -13.54 -17.99
C SER A 170 4.03 -13.44 -18.46
N ALA A 171 3.79 -13.67 -19.76
CA ALA A 171 2.45 -13.61 -20.35
C ALA A 171 1.51 -14.71 -19.82
N GLU A 172 2.07 -15.69 -19.09
CA GLU A 172 1.33 -16.76 -18.47
C GLU A 172 0.90 -16.35 -17.06
N PRO A 173 -0.42 -16.25 -16.78
CA PRO A 173 -0.89 -16.12 -15.42
C PRO A 173 -0.37 -17.32 -14.63
N LYS A 174 0.36 -17.05 -13.54
CA LYS A 174 0.78 -18.12 -12.64
C LYS A 174 -0.48 -18.81 -12.14
N PRO A 175 -0.48 -20.16 -12.08
CA PRO A 175 -1.63 -20.89 -11.57
C PRO A 175 -1.99 -20.36 -10.18
N THR A 176 -3.27 -20.09 -9.97
CA THR A 176 -3.81 -19.73 -8.66
C THR A 176 -3.32 -20.77 -7.66
N PRO A 177 -2.70 -20.36 -6.54
CA PRO A 177 -2.26 -21.30 -5.53
C PRO A 177 -3.45 -22.17 -5.08
N PRO A 178 -3.23 -23.45 -4.78
CA PRO A 178 -4.26 -24.26 -4.15
C PRO A 178 -4.74 -23.58 -2.85
N PRO A 179 -6.03 -23.74 -2.49
CA PRO A 179 -6.57 -23.18 -1.26
C PRO A 179 -5.73 -23.62 -0.06
N LEU A 180 -5.51 -22.71 0.87
CA LEU A 180 -4.79 -23.03 2.10
C LEU A 180 -5.61 -24.07 2.89
N PRO A 181 -4.96 -25.10 3.45
CA PRO A 181 -5.62 -26.03 4.35
C PRO A 181 -6.10 -25.30 5.61
N GLU A 182 -7.19 -25.79 6.21
CA GLU A 182 -7.76 -25.19 7.41
C GLU A 182 -6.75 -25.16 8.57
N ALA A 183 -6.79 -24.08 9.36
CA ALA A 183 -5.93 -23.93 10.52
C ALA A 183 -6.21 -25.03 11.56
N ARG A 184 -5.19 -25.83 11.89
CA ARG A 184 -5.31 -26.93 12.83
C ARG A 184 -4.83 -26.52 14.23
N THR A 185 -5.66 -26.78 15.24
CA THR A 185 -5.29 -26.57 16.66
C THR A 185 -4.82 -27.89 17.26
N PHE A 186 -3.61 -27.91 17.82
CA PHE A 186 -3.09 -29.07 18.55
C PHE A 186 -3.20 -28.85 20.06
N ARG A 187 -3.63 -29.89 20.78
CA ARG A 187 -3.82 -29.86 22.24
C ARG A 187 -2.93 -30.89 22.94
N PRO A 188 -2.26 -30.52 24.05
CA PRO A 188 -1.54 -31.48 24.88
C PRO A 188 -2.46 -32.61 25.36
N GLY A 189 -2.01 -33.87 25.25
CA GLY A 189 -2.76 -35.05 25.66
C GLY A 189 -3.75 -35.61 24.62
N GLU A 190 -4.18 -34.80 23.65
CA GLU A 190 -4.98 -35.25 22.50
C GLU A 190 -4.12 -35.50 21.26
N HIS A 191 -3.01 -34.77 21.11
CA HIS A 191 -2.13 -34.84 19.96
C HIS A 191 -0.69 -35.07 20.41
N THR A 192 0.03 -35.91 19.67
CA THR A 192 1.44 -36.20 19.90
C THR A 192 2.34 -35.22 19.13
N ALA A 193 3.62 -35.15 19.51
CA ALA A 193 4.61 -34.39 18.75
C ALA A 193 4.77 -34.90 17.30
N GLN A 194 4.53 -36.19 17.06
CA GLN A 194 4.53 -36.77 15.72
C GLN A 194 3.37 -36.26 14.87
N ASP A 195 2.17 -36.08 15.44
CA ASP A 195 1.01 -35.55 14.72
C ASP A 195 1.25 -34.11 14.25
N VAL A 196 1.89 -33.30 15.11
CA VAL A 196 2.29 -31.93 14.77
C VAL A 196 3.36 -31.91 13.68
N ALA A 197 4.38 -32.78 13.80
CA ALA A 197 5.47 -32.87 12.83
C ALA A 197 4.99 -33.37 11.46
N ALA A 198 4.07 -34.34 11.43
CA ALA A 198 3.50 -34.86 10.20
C ALA A 198 2.71 -33.78 9.45
N PHE A 199 1.88 -33.01 10.15
CA PHE A 199 1.16 -31.88 9.55
C PHE A 199 2.10 -30.77 9.08
N ALA A 200 3.13 -30.44 9.87
CA ALA A 200 4.13 -29.46 9.45
C ALA A 200 4.89 -29.90 8.19
N ALA A 201 5.25 -31.18 8.09
CA ALA A 201 5.90 -31.75 6.92
C ALA A 201 4.99 -31.69 5.68
N GLU A 202 3.70 -32.03 5.81
CA GLU A 202 2.72 -31.94 4.74
C GLU A 202 2.60 -30.50 4.16
N LEU A 203 2.56 -29.50 5.02
CA LEU A 203 2.50 -28.09 4.61
C LEU A 203 3.78 -27.66 3.87
N LEU A 204 4.94 -28.06 4.38
CA LEU A 204 6.24 -27.72 3.79
C LEU A 204 6.45 -28.42 2.43
N ASP A 205 6.08 -29.69 2.31
CA ASP A 205 6.12 -30.45 1.05
C ASP A 205 5.19 -29.84 -0.01
N SER A 206 4.08 -29.24 0.44
CA SER A 206 3.14 -28.48 -0.40
C SER A 206 3.65 -27.08 -0.78
N GLY A 207 4.87 -26.72 -0.36
CA GLY A 207 5.47 -25.42 -0.62
C GLY A 207 4.84 -24.26 0.16
N LEU A 208 4.14 -24.57 1.25
CA LEU A 208 3.52 -23.59 2.14
C LEU A 208 4.46 -23.27 3.31
N SER A 209 4.37 -22.04 3.82
CA SER A 209 5.00 -21.63 5.08
C SER A 209 3.98 -21.70 6.21
N LEU A 210 4.41 -22.13 7.41
CA LEU A 210 3.54 -22.23 8.59
C LEU A 210 3.96 -21.24 9.68
N THR A 211 2.96 -20.70 10.40
CA THR A 211 3.15 -19.86 11.60
C THR A 211 2.49 -20.56 12.78
N VAL A 212 3.24 -20.79 13.86
CA VAL A 212 2.71 -21.39 15.09
C VAL A 212 2.38 -20.30 16.09
N ARG A 213 1.09 -20.18 16.48
CA ARG A 213 0.64 -19.26 17.53
C ARG A 213 0.22 -20.06 18.78
N PRO A 214 0.79 -19.78 19.97
CA PRO A 214 0.32 -20.40 21.20
C PRO A 214 -1.07 -19.86 21.54
N LYS A 215 -2.03 -20.76 21.79
CA LYS A 215 -3.37 -20.41 22.26
C LYS A 215 -3.33 -20.37 23.79
N ARG A 216 -3.46 -19.17 24.36
CA ARG A 216 -3.57 -18.95 25.81
C ARG A 216 -4.95 -19.31 26.32
#